data_AF-A0A1G8R8C6-F1
#
_entry.id   AF-A0A1G8R8C6-F1
#
_cell.length_a   1.000
_cell.length_b   1.000
_cell.length_c   1.000
_cell.angle_alpha   90.00
_cell.angle_beta   90.00
_cell.angle_gamma   90.00
#
_symmetry.space_group_name_H-M   'P 1'
#
loop_
_entity.id
_entity.type
_entity.pdbx_description
1 polymer ?
#
loop_
_entity_poly.entity_id
_entity_poly.type
_entity_poly.pdbx_seq_one_letter_code
_entity_poly.pdbx_strand_id
1 'polypeptide(L)' 'MPCVEPNSTLPESKIKLILQVIHFQEQDPTIEEIVKQTNQPLFEIRSILRETIRLGYITAKNNRYMIT' A
#
# COMPACT_ATOMS: atom_id res chain seq x y z
N MET A 1 17.10 20.84 -14.52
CA MET A 1 16.35 19.75 -13.84
C MET A 1 14.91 19.84 -14.31
N PRO A 2 14.31 18.79 -14.89
CA PRO A 2 12.89 18.82 -15.16
C PRO A 2 12.15 18.78 -13.83
N CYS A 3 11.36 19.81 -13.56
CA CYS A 3 10.39 19.83 -12.48
C CYS A 3 9.34 18.78 -12.82
N VAL A 4 9.43 17.61 -12.21
CA VAL A 4 8.39 16.58 -12.31
C VAL A 4 7.19 17.14 -11.55
N GLU A 5 6.11 17.44 -12.26
CA GLU A 5 4.85 17.82 -11.64
C GLU A 5 4.51 16.79 -10.57
N PRO A 6 4.11 17.20 -9.36
CA PRO A 6 3.56 16.28 -8.39
C PRO A 6 2.19 15.87 -8.91
N ASN A 7 2.15 14.94 -9.87
CA ASN A 7 1.01 14.08 -10.11
C ASN A 7 0.87 13.23 -8.84
N SER A 8 0.31 13.89 -7.83
CA SER A 8 0.17 13.53 -6.41
C SER A 8 -0.90 12.47 -6.21
N THR A 9 -1.44 11.95 -7.30
CA THR A 9 -2.40 10.86 -7.31
C THR A 9 -1.62 9.58 -7.48
N LEU A 10 -1.44 8.85 -6.37
CA LEU A 10 -1.05 7.45 -6.43
C LEU A 10 -1.97 6.75 -7.47
N PRO A 11 -1.41 6.03 -8.44
CA PRO A 11 -2.22 5.41 -9.47
C PRO A 11 -3.21 4.44 -8.83
N GLU A 12 -4.49 4.64 -9.12
CA GLU A 12 -5.61 3.90 -8.53
C GLU A 12 -5.44 2.38 -8.68
N SER A 13 -4.82 1.95 -9.80
CA SER A 13 -4.45 0.57 -10.07
C SER A 13 -3.51 -0.02 -9.01
N LYS A 14 -2.53 0.74 -8.52
CA LYS A 14 -1.58 0.28 -7.48
C LYS A 14 -2.24 0.21 -6.10
N ILE A 15 -3.11 1.18 -5.79
CA ILE A 15 -3.89 1.16 -4.54
C ILE A 15 -4.79 -0.07 -4.52
N LYS A 16 -5.54 -0.32 -5.60
CA LYS A 16 -6.43 -1.47 -5.73
C LYS A 16 -5.67 -2.79 -5.59
N LEU A 17 -4.50 -2.89 -6.19
CA LEU A 17 -3.66 -4.09 -6.13
C LEU A 17 -3.16 -4.35 -4.69
N ILE A 18 -2.73 -3.32 -3.95
CA ILE A 18 -2.31 -3.48 -2.55
C ILE A 18 -3.50 -3.84 -1.66
N LEU A 19 -4.67 -3.21 -1.86
CA LEU A 19 -5.88 -3.56 -1.11
C LEU A 19 -6.33 -5.00 -1.40
N GLN A 20 -6.25 -5.46 -2.64
CA GLN A 20 -6.53 -6.86 -2.99
C GLN A 20 -5.57 -7.82 -2.28
N VAL A 21 -4.27 -7.50 -2.26
CA VAL A 21 -3.27 -8.30 -1.54
C VAL A 21 -3.58 -8.39 -0.05
N ILE A 22 -3.98 -7.29 0.58
CA ILE A 22 -4.34 -7.29 2.00
C ILE A 22 -5.66 -8.06 2.23
N HIS A 23 -6.63 -7.95 1.31
CA HIS A 23 -7.93 -8.62 1.44
C HIS A 23 -7.87 -10.14 1.26
N PHE A 24 -7.02 -10.61 0.35
CA PHE A 24 -7.00 -12.02 -0.07
C PHE A 24 -6.13 -12.91 0.82
N GLN A 25 -5.38 -12.35 1.77
CA GLN A 25 -4.56 -13.12 2.67
C GLN A 25 -5.33 -13.56 3.91
N GLU A 26 -5.19 -14.85 4.27
CA GLU A 26 -5.77 -15.42 5.50
C GLU A 26 -5.14 -14.84 6.78
N GLN A 27 -3.93 -14.26 6.68
CA GLN A 27 -3.24 -13.58 7.77
C GLN A 27 -2.94 -12.15 7.36
N ASP A 28 -3.04 -11.21 8.30
CA ASP A 28 -2.71 -9.81 8.04
C ASP A 28 -1.24 -9.69 7.59
N PRO A 29 -0.96 -9.22 6.35
CA PRO A 29 0.39 -9.14 5.83
C PRO A 29 1.26 -8.11 6.52
N THR A 30 2.55 -8.38 6.56
CA THR A 30 3.61 -7.40 6.82
C THR A 30 4.00 -6.63 5.56
N ILE A 31 4.66 -5.47 5.71
CA ILE A 31 5.16 -4.68 4.56
C ILE A 31 6.00 -5.54 3.60
N GLU A 32 6.85 -6.40 4.15
CA GLU A 32 7.76 -7.24 3.36
C GLU A 32 7.02 -8.26 2.50
N GLU A 33 5.92 -8.83 3.02
CA GLU A 33 5.06 -9.74 2.27
C GLU A 33 4.30 -9.02 1.16
N ILE A 34 3.80 -7.81 1.44
CA ILE A 34 3.14 -6.97 0.42
C ILE A 34 4.14 -6.64 -0.69
N VAL A 35 5.37 -6.27 -0.36
CA VAL A 35 6.43 -5.99 -1.34
C VAL A 35 6.72 -7.22 -2.20
N LYS A 36 6.86 -8.39 -1.59
CA LYS A 36 7.11 -9.65 -2.30
C LYS A 36 5.98 -10.02 -3.25
N GLN A 37 4.73 -9.83 -2.85
CA GLN A 37 3.57 -10.21 -3.67
C GLN A 37 3.27 -9.23 -4.81
N THR A 38 3.50 -7.95 -4.58
CA THR A 38 3.18 -6.90 -5.55
C THR A 38 4.34 -6.59 -6.51
N ASN A 39 5.55 -7.08 -6.20
CA ASN A 39 6.79 -6.79 -6.91
C ASN A 39 7.01 -5.27 -7.13
N GLN A 40 6.51 -4.45 -6.20
CA GLN A 40 6.66 -3.00 -6.20
C GLN A 40 7.80 -2.59 -5.26
N PRO A 41 8.48 -1.47 -5.53
CA PRO A 41 9.53 -0.98 -4.66
C PRO A 41 8.98 -0.56 -3.29
N LEU A 42 9.76 -0.83 -2.24
CA LEU A 42 9.38 -0.59 -0.84
C LEU A 42 8.92 0.85 -0.55
N PHE A 43 9.54 1.85 -1.21
CA PHE A 43 9.19 3.25 -0.99
C PHE A 43 7.78 3.58 -1.51
N GLU A 44 7.35 2.99 -2.63
CA GLU A 44 6.00 3.18 -3.16
C GLU A 44 4.97 2.50 -2.27
N ILE A 45 5.25 1.29 -1.81
CA ILE A 45 4.36 0.56 -0.89
C ILE A 45 4.15 1.36 0.39
N ARG A 46 5.23 1.89 0.98
CA ARG A 46 5.14 2.74 2.18
C ARG A 46 4.32 4.00 1.94
N SER A 47 4.45 4.62 0.77
CA SER A 47 3.64 5.78 0.39
C SER A 47 2.16 5.41 0.30
N ILE A 48 1.84 4.31 -0.40
CA ILE A 48 0.46 3.83 -0.58
C ILE A 48 -0.17 3.40 0.73
N LEU A 49 0.54 2.65 1.57
CA LEU A 49 0.05 2.24 2.89
C LEU A 49 -0.23 3.46 3.77
N ARG A 50 0.63 4.49 3.73
CA ARG A 50 0.40 5.73 4.48
C ARG A 50 -0.86 6.44 4.04
N GLU A 51 -1.07 6.60 2.73
CA GLU A 51 -2.27 7.25 2.20
C GLU A 51 -3.53 6.44 2.47
N THR A 52 -3.48 5.12 2.32
CA THR A 52 -4.64 4.24 2.56
C THR A 52 -5.00 4.13 4.04
N ILE A 53 -4.02 4.22 4.96
CA ILE A 53 -4.28 4.40 6.41
C ILE A 53 -4.93 5.76 6.66
N ARG A 54 -4.39 6.84 6.06
CA ARG A 54 -4.93 8.20 6.22
C ARG A 54 -6.38 8.30 5.76
N LEU A 55 -6.73 7.57 4.69
CA LEU A 55 -8.08 7.50 4.13
C LEU A 55 -9.01 6.53 4.88
N GLY A 56 -8.50 5.75 5.83
CA GLY A 56 -9.30 4.80 6.62
C GLY A 56 -9.66 3.52 5.87
N TYR A 57 -8.95 3.15 4.82
CA TYR A 57 -9.15 1.87 4.14
C TYR A 57 -8.46 0.71 4.86
N ILE A 58 -7.32 0.98 5.48
CA ILE A 58 -6.53 -0.03 6.19
C ILE A 58 -6.09 0.47 7.56
N THR A 59 -5.92 -0.45 8.49
CA THR A 59 -5.34 -0.18 9.80
C THR A 59 -4.06 -1.01 9.99
N ALA A 60 -3.11 -0.46 10.75
CA ALA A 60 -1.87 -1.14 11.09
C ALA A 60 -1.90 -1.59 12.56
N LYS A 61 -1.75 -2.88 12.80
CA LYS A 61 -1.68 -3.47 14.15
C LYS A 61 -0.51 -4.42 14.23
N ASN A 62 0.40 -4.22 15.20
CA ASN A 62 1.58 -5.08 15.39
C ASN A 62 2.42 -5.29 14.11
N ASN A 63 2.66 -4.23 13.34
CA ASN A 63 3.41 -4.27 12.06
C ASN A 63 2.73 -5.10 10.95
N ARG A 64 1.44 -5.39 11.10
CA ARG A 64 0.60 -6.03 10.10
C ARG A 64 -0.50 -5.08 9.65
N TYR A 65 -0.95 -5.23 8.42
CA TYR A 65 -1.96 -4.38 7.79
C TYR A 65 -3.24 -5.17 7.58
N MET A 66 -4.37 -4.60 7.98
CA MET A 66 -5.70 -5.19 7.82
C MET A 66 -6.64 -4.15 7.20
N ILE A 67 -7.65 -4.60 6.47
CA ILE A 67 -8.71 -3.71 5.96
C ILE A 67 -9.61 -3.32 7.12
N THR A 68 -10.09 -2.08 7.10
CA THR A 68 -10.95 -1.50 8.14
C THR A 68 -12.38 -2.03 8.04
#